data_AF-A0A6P1VXG8-F1
#
_entry.id   AF-A0A6P1VXG8-F1
#
_cell.length_a   1.000
_cell.length_b   1.000
_cell.length_c   1.000
_cell.angle_alpha   90.00
_cell.angle_beta   90.00
_cell.angle_gamma   90.00
#
_symmetry.space_group_name_H-M   'P 1'
#
loop_
_entity.id
_entity.type
_entity.pdbx_description
1 polymer ?
#
loop_
_entity_poly.entity_id
_entity_poly.type
_entity_poly.pdbx_seq_one_letter_code
_entity_poly.pdbx_strand_id
1 'polypeptide(L)'
;MLLLDLTTLLTVALLLFVGWPGQHRSGHWIGRIIALLLLSPGLRYFSTLFTFPIRLQLSSWAGSLLQLAGLDVQTQGNVLVYNGLEMAIDPACMGLQMTGVSLLVALFLLLWYENQLHKRVPVGWVIAYGLITFGLTITCNLFRIIFLVLFAAMPGTWAHEALGLLCVAVYTWLPSWGLAQSLVRRLGVSETWVQEKQATIVQAKRLIIRVAWGIALVGTGLVIRAYAAESPNSAENLCKSEIYTRYGIRYDSNFTGKTLSNGFVQLMKPGVLIYLKPQPDWFSADHSPVTCWRGNGYELRQVRETILDGHPAYIGELRRKDKVLHTAWWFSNGSITTISQLTMRRQILQGETGFVLVNVTVSGDKI
;
A
#
# COMPACT_ATOMS: atom_id res chain seq x y z
N MET A 1 -17.53 -13.99 -13.99
CA MET A 1 -17.63 -14.73 -12.71
C MET A 1 -17.12 -13.83 -11.59
N LEU A 2 -18.02 -13.32 -10.75
CA LEU A 2 -17.66 -12.63 -9.51
C LEU A 2 -17.12 -13.67 -8.53
N LEU A 3 -15.82 -13.97 -8.58
CA LEU A 3 -15.15 -14.61 -7.47
C LEU A 3 -15.26 -13.66 -6.28
N LEU A 4 -16.06 -14.03 -5.29
CA LEU A 4 -16.05 -13.39 -3.98
C LEU A 4 -14.61 -13.46 -3.46
N ASP A 5 -13.88 -12.35 -3.59
CA ASP A 5 -12.53 -12.20 -3.05
C ASP A 5 -12.60 -12.55 -1.55
N LEU A 6 -11.63 -13.32 -1.05
CA LEU A 6 -11.51 -13.75 0.35
C LEU A 6 -11.69 -12.57 1.33
N THR A 7 -11.24 -11.38 0.93
CA THR A 7 -11.47 -10.15 1.71
C THR A 7 -12.95 -9.80 1.85
N THR A 8 -13.74 -9.99 0.80
CA THR A 8 -15.21 -9.84 0.80
C THR A 8 -15.88 -10.89 1.69
N LEU A 9 -15.44 -12.15 1.63
CA LEU A 9 -15.96 -13.23 2.49
C LEU A 9 -15.65 -12.97 3.97
N LEU A 10 -14.42 -12.56 4.30
CA LEU A 10 -14.03 -12.16 5.65
C LEU A 10 -14.79 -10.92 6.12
N THR A 11 -15.05 -9.96 5.24
CA THR A 11 -15.89 -8.79 5.53
C THR A 11 -17.30 -9.20 5.90
N VAL A 12 -17.93 -10.05 5.09
CA VAL A 12 -19.29 -10.54 5.32
C VAL A 12 -19.33 -11.37 6.60
N ALA A 13 -18.39 -12.29 6.80
CA ALA A 13 -18.29 -13.09 8.02
C ALA A 13 -18.12 -12.22 9.26
N LEU A 14 -17.29 -11.16 9.19
CA LEU A 14 -17.11 -10.21 10.28
C LEU A 14 -18.37 -9.39 10.52
N LEU A 15 -19.03 -8.87 9.48
CA LEU A 15 -20.29 -8.13 9.61
C LEU A 15 -21.40 -8.99 10.20
N LEU A 16 -21.48 -10.27 9.81
CA LEU A 16 -22.41 -11.26 10.37
C LEU A 16 -22.08 -11.57 11.83
N PHE A 17 -20.81 -11.79 12.16
CA PHE A 17 -20.35 -12.00 13.55
C PHE A 17 -20.65 -10.80 14.43
N VAL A 18 -20.42 -9.60 13.91
CA VAL A 18 -20.67 -8.32 14.56
C VAL A 18 -22.15 -8.01 14.70
N GLY A 19 -22.98 -8.42 13.73
CA GLY A 19 -24.43 -8.25 13.71
C GLY A 19 -25.20 -9.35 14.45
N TRP A 20 -24.50 -10.38 14.94
CA TRP A 20 -25.14 -11.54 15.56
C TRP A 20 -25.91 -11.12 16.83
N PRO A 21 -27.25 -11.36 16.89
CA PRO A 21 -28.12 -10.86 17.95
C PRO A 21 -27.81 -11.45 19.34
N GLY A 22 -26.96 -12.48 19.43
CA GLY A 22 -26.44 -13.03 20.69
C GLY A 22 -25.23 -12.31 21.30
N GLN A 23 -24.63 -11.30 20.63
CA GLN A 23 -23.53 -10.53 21.22
C GLN A 23 -24.07 -9.38 22.08
N HIS A 24 -23.75 -9.41 23.38
CA HIS A 24 -24.20 -8.43 24.37
C HIS A 24 -23.92 -6.97 23.91
N ARG A 25 -24.99 -6.17 23.97
CA ARG A 25 -25.30 -5.04 23.08
C ARG A 25 -24.55 -3.71 23.34
N SER A 26 -23.39 -3.65 24.00
CA SER A 26 -22.84 -2.33 24.35
C SER A 26 -21.31 -2.18 24.34
N GLY A 27 -20.65 -2.19 23.17
CA GLY A 27 -19.40 -1.41 23.06
C GLY A 27 -18.37 -1.74 21.97
N HIS A 28 -18.58 -2.76 21.12
CA HIS A 28 -17.60 -3.12 20.09
C HIS A 28 -17.53 -2.18 18.86
N TRP A 29 -18.11 -0.98 18.92
CA TRP A 29 -18.17 -0.03 17.80
C TRP A 29 -16.78 0.35 17.24
N ILE A 30 -15.76 0.35 18.10
CA ILE A 30 -14.39 0.68 17.70
C ILE A 30 -13.79 -0.42 16.84
N GLY A 31 -13.95 -1.69 17.22
CA GLY A 31 -13.56 -2.82 16.37
C GLY A 31 -14.27 -2.78 15.01
N ARG A 32 -15.54 -2.36 14.98
CA ARG A 32 -16.31 -2.18 13.73
C ARG A 32 -15.73 -1.08 12.85
N ILE A 33 -15.40 0.09 13.42
CA ILE A 33 -14.79 1.20 12.69
C ILE A 33 -13.41 0.82 12.16
N ILE A 34 -12.58 0.16 12.98
CA ILE A 34 -11.26 -0.31 12.54
C ILE A 34 -11.41 -1.31 11.41
N ALA A 35 -12.32 -2.27 11.51
CA ALA A 35 -12.56 -3.21 10.43
C ALA A 35 -13.01 -2.53 9.13
N LEU A 36 -13.95 -1.59 9.21
CA LEU A 36 -14.40 -0.81 8.05
C LEU A 36 -13.26 0.02 7.44
N LEU A 37 -12.40 0.60 8.29
CA LEU A 37 -11.20 1.32 7.84
C LEU A 37 -10.21 0.38 7.14
N LEU A 38 -9.97 -0.82 7.70
CA LEU A 38 -9.09 -1.82 7.12
C LEU A 38 -9.61 -2.35 5.77
N LEU A 39 -10.94 -2.41 5.62
CA LEU A 39 -11.60 -2.84 4.39
C LEU A 39 -11.80 -1.70 3.38
N SER A 40 -11.52 -0.46 3.79
CA SER A 40 -11.73 0.70 2.94
C SER A 40 -10.80 0.69 1.71
N PRO A 41 -11.25 1.25 0.57
CA PRO A 41 -10.37 1.54 -0.56
C PRO A 41 -9.16 2.41 -0.16
N GLY A 42 -9.30 3.21 0.91
CA GLY A 42 -8.22 4.01 1.47
C GLY A 42 -7.05 3.18 1.99
N LEU A 43 -7.30 2.08 2.73
CA LEU A 43 -6.20 1.20 3.15
C LEU A 43 -5.55 0.51 1.94
N ARG A 44 -6.33 0.12 0.93
CA ARG A 44 -5.78 -0.46 -0.31
C ARG A 44 -4.85 0.52 -0.99
N TYR A 45 -5.27 1.78 -1.10
CA TYR A 45 -4.46 2.86 -1.64
C TYR A 45 -3.19 3.06 -0.82
N PHE A 46 -3.31 3.30 0.49
CA PHE A 46 -2.17 3.45 1.39
C PHE A 46 -1.19 2.27 1.25
N SER A 47 -1.70 1.05 1.29
CA SER A 47 -0.88 -0.15 1.16
C SER A 47 -0.12 -0.17 -0.17
N THR A 48 -0.72 0.21 -1.30
CA THR A 48 0.02 0.27 -2.58
C THR A 48 1.18 1.28 -2.58
N LEU A 49 1.03 2.42 -1.89
CA LEU A 49 2.06 3.47 -1.80
C LEU A 49 3.30 2.98 -1.04
N PHE A 50 3.08 2.36 0.12
CA PHE A 50 4.17 1.98 1.03
C PHE A 50 4.74 0.60 0.71
N THR A 51 3.96 -0.30 0.10
CA THR A 51 4.37 -1.68 -0.14
C THR A 51 5.56 -1.78 -1.10
N PHE A 52 5.63 -0.93 -2.13
CA PHE A 52 6.70 -1.03 -3.13
C PHE A 52 8.10 -0.72 -2.56
N PRO A 53 8.34 0.42 -1.88
CA PRO A 53 9.63 0.66 -1.21
C PRO A 53 9.96 -0.37 -0.15
N ILE A 54 8.97 -0.78 0.66
CA ILE A 54 9.15 -1.85 1.65
C ILE A 54 9.60 -3.13 0.95
N ARG A 55 9.06 -3.48 -0.22
CA ARG A 55 9.48 -4.67 -0.98
C ARG A 55 10.94 -4.61 -1.38
N LEU A 56 11.40 -3.49 -1.91
CA LEU A 56 12.79 -3.32 -2.32
C LEU A 56 13.72 -3.48 -1.11
N GLN A 57 13.36 -2.90 0.03
CA GLN A 57 14.12 -3.04 1.26
C GLN A 57 14.11 -4.48 1.80
N LEU A 58 12.95 -5.15 1.81
CA LEU A 58 12.84 -6.56 2.21
C LEU A 58 13.66 -7.48 1.29
N SER A 59 13.70 -7.18 -0.01
CA SER A 59 14.51 -7.93 -1.00
C SER A 59 16.00 -7.79 -0.69
N SER A 60 16.45 -6.58 -0.40
CA SER A 60 17.83 -6.31 0.03
C SER A 60 18.17 -7.04 1.32
N TRP A 61 17.31 -6.95 2.35
CA TRP A 61 17.53 -7.65 3.63
C TRP A 61 17.56 -9.16 3.46
N ALA A 62 16.66 -9.74 2.66
CA ALA A 62 16.64 -11.16 2.39
C ALA A 62 17.94 -11.62 1.73
N GLY A 63 18.43 -10.88 0.74
CA GLY A 63 19.71 -11.18 0.09
C GLY A 63 20.90 -11.08 1.03
N SER A 64 20.98 -10.02 1.87
CA SER A 64 22.03 -9.90 2.88
C SER A 64 22.01 -11.06 3.88
N LEU A 65 20.83 -11.51 4.32
CA LEU A 65 20.69 -12.64 5.23
C LEU A 65 21.10 -13.97 4.58
N LEU A 66 20.76 -14.17 3.30
CA LEU A 66 21.17 -15.35 2.54
C LEU A 66 22.68 -15.37 2.30
N GLN A 67 23.29 -14.22 1.98
CA GLN A 67 24.75 -14.08 1.87
C GLN A 67 25.45 -14.36 3.20
N LEU A 68 24.91 -13.85 4.32
CA LEU A 68 25.43 -14.15 5.66
C LEU A 68 25.36 -15.65 5.98
N ALA A 69 24.36 -16.36 5.46
CA ALA A 69 24.24 -17.81 5.58
C ALA A 69 25.19 -18.60 4.64
N GLY A 70 26.05 -17.91 3.88
CA GLY A 70 27.05 -18.52 2.99
C GLY A 70 26.54 -18.86 1.59
N LEU A 71 25.36 -18.34 1.19
CA LEU A 71 24.80 -18.57 -0.14
C LEU A 71 25.23 -17.46 -1.10
N ASP A 72 25.66 -17.84 -2.31
CA ASP A 72 25.98 -16.90 -3.39
C ASP A 72 24.69 -16.38 -4.03
N VAL A 73 24.06 -15.40 -3.38
CA VAL A 73 22.84 -14.74 -3.84
C VAL A 73 23.17 -13.32 -4.26
N GLN A 74 22.89 -12.97 -5.51
CA GLN A 74 23.01 -11.59 -5.98
C GLN A 74 21.67 -10.86 -5.89
N THR A 75 21.69 -9.68 -5.29
CA THR A 75 20.50 -8.81 -5.18
C THR A 75 20.54 -7.73 -6.24
N GLN A 76 19.56 -7.71 -7.13
CA GLN A 76 19.38 -6.64 -8.11
C GLN A 76 17.99 -6.03 -7.95
N GLY A 77 17.89 -5.06 -7.04
CA GLY A 77 16.64 -4.39 -6.70
C GLY A 77 15.58 -5.37 -6.18
N ASN A 78 14.50 -5.61 -6.94
CA ASN A 78 13.46 -6.56 -6.55
C ASN A 78 13.69 -8.01 -7.02
N VAL A 79 14.85 -8.32 -7.62
CA VAL A 79 15.19 -9.66 -8.12
C VAL A 79 16.34 -10.23 -7.30
N LEU A 80 16.19 -11.48 -6.88
CA LEU A 80 17.25 -12.28 -6.26
C LEU A 80 17.71 -13.33 -7.26
N VAL A 81 19.02 -13.40 -7.49
CA VAL A 81 19.63 -14.41 -8.37
C VAL A 81 20.36 -15.41 -7.48
N TYR A 82 19.92 -16.68 -7.53
CA TYR A 82 20.52 -17.77 -6.77
C TYR A 82 20.75 -18.96 -7.71
N ASN A 83 21.99 -19.47 -7.81
CA ASN A 83 22.36 -20.55 -8.74
C ASN A 83 21.93 -20.30 -10.20
N GLY A 84 22.01 -19.05 -10.67
CA GLY A 84 21.57 -18.65 -12.01
C GLY A 84 20.04 -18.58 -12.21
N LEU A 85 19.25 -18.89 -11.18
CA LEU A 85 17.79 -18.71 -11.19
C LEU A 85 17.44 -17.30 -10.74
N GLU A 86 16.79 -16.54 -11.62
CA GLU A 86 16.24 -15.23 -11.30
C GLU A 86 14.86 -15.37 -10.65
N MET A 87 14.76 -15.00 -9.38
CA MET A 87 13.51 -14.91 -8.65
C MET A 87 13.12 -13.45 -8.46
N ALA A 88 12.18 -12.99 -9.29
CA ALA A 88 11.53 -11.72 -9.08
C ALA A 88 10.61 -11.81 -7.86
N ILE A 89 10.91 -11.03 -6.84
CA ILE A 89 10.01 -10.85 -5.70
C ILE A 89 8.87 -9.99 -6.23
N ASP A 90 7.79 -10.60 -6.68
CA ASP A 90 6.67 -9.91 -7.34
C ASP A 90 5.70 -9.24 -6.36
N PRO A 91 4.83 -8.31 -6.79
CA PRO A 91 3.68 -7.85 -6.00
C PRO A 91 2.73 -8.97 -5.61
N ALA A 92 2.71 -10.10 -6.33
CA ALA A 92 1.97 -11.30 -5.89
C ALA A 92 2.52 -11.85 -4.55
N CYS A 93 3.79 -11.57 -4.23
CA CYS A 93 4.43 -11.95 -2.99
C CYS A 93 4.20 -10.94 -1.84
N MET A 94 3.78 -9.72 -2.15
CA MET A 94 3.30 -8.74 -1.16
C MET A 94 1.81 -8.46 -1.39
N GLY A 95 0.93 -9.15 -0.67
CA GLY A 95 0.73 -8.73 0.71
C GLY A 95 -0.36 -7.67 0.87
N LEU A 96 -0.95 -7.11 -0.19
CA LEU A 96 -2.10 -6.19 -0.03
C LEU A 96 -3.31 -6.93 0.55
N GLN A 97 -3.61 -8.12 0.03
CA GLN A 97 -4.62 -9.00 0.60
C GLN A 97 -4.13 -9.60 1.92
N MET A 98 -2.87 -10.05 2.03
CA MET A 98 -2.41 -10.73 3.25
C MET A 98 -2.18 -9.82 4.45
N THR A 99 -1.74 -8.58 4.28
CA THR A 99 -1.62 -7.60 5.39
C THR A 99 -2.99 -7.17 5.87
N GLY A 100 -3.92 -6.85 4.96
CA GLY A 100 -5.30 -6.55 5.31
C GLY A 100 -5.97 -7.73 6.03
N VAL A 101 -5.85 -8.93 5.48
CA VAL A 101 -6.37 -10.16 6.08
C VAL A 101 -5.71 -10.46 7.43
N SER A 102 -4.39 -10.30 7.57
CA SER A 102 -3.70 -10.56 8.84
C SER A 102 -4.12 -9.58 9.93
N LEU A 103 -4.29 -8.29 9.60
CA LEU A 103 -4.82 -7.30 10.54
C LEU A 103 -6.28 -7.58 10.90
N LEU A 104 -7.11 -8.04 9.96
CA LEU A 104 -8.49 -8.44 10.22
C LEU A 104 -8.58 -9.69 11.10
N VAL A 105 -7.78 -10.72 10.82
CA VAL A 105 -7.69 -11.94 11.65
C VAL A 105 -7.20 -11.57 13.05
N ALA A 106 -6.18 -10.73 13.16
CA ALA A 106 -5.69 -10.27 14.46
C ALA A 106 -6.76 -9.52 15.24
N LEU A 107 -7.52 -8.62 14.59
CA LEU A 107 -8.64 -7.91 15.21
C LEU A 107 -9.75 -8.88 15.64
N PHE A 108 -10.06 -9.88 14.81
CA PHE A 108 -11.02 -10.93 15.15
C PHE A 108 -10.59 -11.72 16.38
N LEU A 109 -9.31 -12.13 16.46
CA LEU A 109 -8.75 -12.83 17.62
C LEU A 109 -8.84 -11.99 18.90
N LEU A 110 -8.60 -10.68 18.80
CA LEU A 110 -8.75 -9.76 19.92
C LEU A 110 -10.20 -9.68 20.40
N LEU A 111 -11.15 -9.44 19.48
CA LEU A 111 -12.59 -9.39 19.79
C LEU A 111 -13.11 -10.72 20.35
N TRP A 112 -12.60 -11.84 19.84
CA TRP A 112 -12.96 -13.16 20.33
C TRP A 112 -12.55 -13.33 21.80
N TYR A 113 -11.32 -12.96 22.17
CA TYR A 113 -10.88 -13.04 23.56
C TYR A 113 -11.55 -12.03 24.47
N GLU A 114 -11.85 -10.81 24.00
CA GLU A 114 -12.65 -9.84 24.76
C GLU A 114 -14.02 -10.43 25.13
N ASN A 115 -14.69 -11.06 24.16
CA ASN A 115 -15.98 -11.73 24.38
C ASN A 115 -15.87 -12.92 25.34
N GLN A 116 -14.85 -13.78 25.17
CA GLN A 116 -14.68 -14.97 26.02
C GLN A 116 -14.32 -14.63 27.47
N LEU A 117 -13.60 -13.54 27.70
CA LEU A 117 -13.13 -13.13 29.03
C LEU A 117 -13.98 -12.04 29.68
N HIS A 118 -15.05 -11.57 29.01
CA HIS A 118 -15.91 -10.45 29.45
C HIS A 118 -15.12 -9.20 29.87
N LYS A 119 -14.05 -8.94 29.14
CA LYS A 119 -13.09 -7.85 29.39
C LYS A 119 -12.93 -7.00 28.14
N ARG A 120 -12.59 -5.73 28.33
CA ARG A 120 -12.30 -4.81 27.23
C ARG A 120 -10.91 -4.23 27.30
N VAL A 121 -10.27 -4.19 26.14
CA VAL A 121 -8.98 -3.55 25.95
C VAL A 121 -9.22 -2.08 25.57
N PRO A 122 -8.59 -1.14 26.28
CA PRO A 122 -8.65 0.28 25.93
C PRO A 122 -8.05 0.55 24.54
N VAL A 123 -8.56 1.59 23.85
CA VAL A 123 -8.27 1.90 22.44
C VAL A 123 -6.78 2.01 22.12
N GLY A 124 -6.00 2.66 22.99
CA GLY A 124 -4.56 2.81 22.76
C GLY A 124 -3.83 1.47 22.63
N TRP A 125 -4.27 0.46 23.38
CA TRP A 125 -3.72 -0.89 23.32
C TRP A 125 -4.21 -1.69 22.11
N VAL A 126 -5.42 -1.41 21.61
CA VAL A 126 -5.89 -1.94 20.31
C VAL A 126 -5.03 -1.42 19.17
N ILE A 127 -4.70 -0.14 19.16
CA ILE A 127 -3.81 0.48 18.17
C ILE A 127 -2.40 -0.12 18.27
N ALA A 128 -1.85 -0.24 19.48
CA ALA A 128 -0.54 -0.85 19.69
C ALA A 128 -0.50 -2.31 19.19
N TYR A 129 -1.53 -3.10 19.48
CA TYR A 129 -1.66 -4.47 18.99
C TYR A 129 -1.73 -4.55 17.46
N GLY A 130 -2.46 -3.63 16.82
CA GLY A 130 -2.49 -3.49 15.36
C GLY A 130 -1.11 -3.17 14.76
N LEU A 131 -0.38 -2.22 15.36
CA LEU A 131 0.98 -1.87 14.92
C LEU A 131 1.97 -3.02 15.09
N ILE A 132 1.91 -3.75 16.21
CA ILE A 132 2.73 -4.95 16.44
C ILE A 132 2.41 -6.02 15.39
N THR A 133 1.13 -6.29 15.13
CA THR A 133 0.70 -7.25 14.10
C THR A 133 1.17 -6.84 12.70
N PHE A 134 1.12 -5.54 12.38
CA PHE A 134 1.65 -5.01 11.12
C PHE A 134 3.15 -5.28 11.01
N GLY A 135 3.93 -5.03 12.08
CA GLY A 135 5.35 -5.37 12.14
C GLY A 135 5.61 -6.86 11.96
N LEU A 136 4.86 -7.73 12.63
CA LEU A 136 4.92 -9.18 12.45
C LEU A 136 4.65 -9.61 11.00
N THR A 137 3.73 -8.92 10.31
CA THR A 137 3.43 -9.18 8.90
C THR A 137 4.61 -8.81 8.00
N ILE A 138 5.29 -7.68 8.26
CA ILE A 138 6.51 -7.29 7.53
C ILE A 138 7.59 -8.34 7.72
N THR A 139 7.83 -8.77 8.97
CA THR A 139 8.82 -9.81 9.29
C THR A 139 8.46 -11.16 8.66
N CYS A 140 7.18 -11.55 8.68
CA CYS A 140 6.70 -12.74 7.99
C CYS A 140 7.01 -12.68 6.48
N ASN A 141 6.80 -11.53 5.85
CA ASN A 141 7.12 -11.36 4.44
C ASN A 141 8.61 -11.48 4.15
N LEU A 142 9.49 -11.02 5.06
CA LEU A 142 10.94 -11.23 4.96
C LEU A 142 11.28 -12.73 4.95
N PHE A 143 10.81 -13.47 5.95
CA PHE A 143 11.06 -14.92 6.03
C PHE A 143 10.47 -15.68 4.86
N ARG A 144 9.29 -15.28 4.39
CA ARG A 144 8.69 -15.84 3.18
C ARG A 144 9.64 -15.70 1.99
N ILE A 145 10.20 -14.51 1.73
CA ILE A 145 11.15 -14.31 0.62
C ILE A 145 12.35 -15.24 0.76
N ILE A 146 12.92 -15.32 1.96
CA ILE A 146 14.06 -16.21 2.25
C ILE A 146 13.70 -17.66 1.93
N PHE A 147 12.57 -18.18 2.44
CA PHE A 147 12.17 -19.56 2.18
C PHE A 147 11.84 -19.83 0.71
N LEU A 148 11.21 -18.88 0.02
CA LEU A 148 10.93 -19.03 -1.41
C LEU A 148 12.24 -19.17 -2.21
N VAL A 149 13.28 -18.43 -1.85
CA VAL A 149 14.59 -18.55 -2.50
C VAL A 149 15.29 -19.85 -2.14
N LEU A 150 15.31 -20.22 -0.86
CA LEU A 150 15.94 -21.46 -0.39
C LEU A 150 15.33 -22.72 -1.02
N PHE A 151 14.00 -22.74 -1.17
CA PHE A 151 13.28 -23.86 -1.77
C PHE A 151 13.06 -23.70 -3.29
N ALA A 152 13.61 -22.65 -3.92
CA ALA A 152 13.39 -22.33 -5.32
C ALA A 152 11.89 -22.37 -5.73
N ALA A 153 11.01 -21.91 -4.84
CA ALA A 153 9.57 -21.99 -5.00
C ALA A 153 9.04 -20.84 -5.90
N MET A 154 9.10 -21.09 -7.21
CA MET A 154 8.72 -20.13 -8.25
C MET A 154 7.24 -19.69 -8.14
N PRO A 155 6.90 -18.44 -8.54
CA PRO A 155 5.52 -17.97 -8.61
C PRO A 155 4.63 -18.89 -9.45
N GLY A 156 3.39 -19.12 -9.01
CA GLY A 156 2.42 -19.98 -9.69
C GLY A 156 2.53 -21.48 -9.37
N THR A 157 3.48 -21.88 -8.53
CA THR A 157 3.57 -23.25 -8.00
C THR A 157 2.76 -23.39 -6.71
N TRP A 158 2.25 -24.60 -6.43
CA TRP A 158 1.56 -24.89 -5.16
C TRP A 158 2.49 -24.68 -3.95
N ALA A 159 3.79 -24.97 -4.11
CA ALA A 159 4.80 -24.79 -3.06
C ALA A 159 4.93 -23.33 -2.64
N HIS A 160 4.87 -22.42 -3.62
CA HIS A 160 4.89 -20.98 -3.37
C HIS A 160 3.72 -20.51 -2.49
N GLU A 161 2.51 -21.01 -2.79
CA GLU A 161 1.30 -20.67 -2.03
C GLU A 161 1.31 -21.29 -0.63
N ALA A 162 1.69 -22.57 -0.53
CA ALA A 162 1.76 -23.29 0.74
C ALA A 162 2.79 -22.67 1.71
N LEU A 163 4.00 -22.35 1.23
CA LEU A 163 5.02 -21.68 2.03
C LEU A 163 4.56 -20.29 2.47
N GLY A 164 3.88 -19.55 1.59
CA GLY A 164 3.31 -18.25 1.93
C GLY A 164 2.29 -18.35 3.06
N LEU A 165 1.34 -19.29 2.96
CA LEU A 165 0.32 -19.50 3.99
C LEU A 165 0.92 -19.98 5.32
N LEU A 166 1.87 -20.91 5.26
CA LEU A 166 2.58 -21.42 6.43
C LEU A 166 3.31 -20.29 7.16
N CYS A 167 4.02 -19.43 6.43
CA CYS A 167 4.71 -18.29 7.01
C CYS A 167 3.74 -17.36 7.74
N VAL A 168 2.60 -17.01 7.12
CA VAL A 168 1.61 -16.10 7.75
C VAL A 168 1.00 -16.73 9.00
N ALA A 169 0.64 -18.02 8.94
CA ALA A 169 0.11 -18.75 10.08
C ALA A 169 1.11 -18.76 11.26
N VAL A 170 2.37 -19.10 10.99
CA VAL A 170 3.41 -19.28 12.02
C VAL A 170 3.97 -17.96 12.54
N TYR A 171 4.29 -17.01 11.66
CA TYR A 171 4.98 -15.77 12.03
C TYR A 171 4.06 -14.59 12.30
N THR A 172 2.78 -14.67 11.92
CA THR A 172 1.82 -13.59 12.15
C THR A 172 0.63 -14.03 12.99
N TRP A 173 -0.15 -15.02 12.55
CA TRP A 173 -1.40 -15.36 13.25
C TRP A 173 -1.18 -16.01 14.60
N LEU A 174 -0.24 -16.96 14.72
CA LEU A 174 0.06 -17.63 15.98
C LEU A 174 0.62 -16.64 17.04
N PRO A 175 1.59 -15.75 16.74
CA PRO A 175 2.02 -14.73 17.68
C PRO A 175 0.91 -13.73 18.02
N SER A 176 0.14 -13.25 17.04
CA SER A 176 -1.00 -12.37 17.27
C SER A 176 -2.05 -13.01 18.18
N TRP A 177 -2.27 -14.32 18.04
CA TRP A 177 -3.18 -15.08 18.90
C TRP A 177 -2.74 -15.07 20.37
N GLY A 178 -1.47 -15.39 20.63
CA GLY A 178 -0.90 -15.33 21.99
C GLY A 178 -0.86 -13.90 22.56
N LEU A 179 -0.56 -12.91 21.72
CA LEU A 179 -0.58 -11.50 22.11
C LEU A 179 -1.97 -11.03 22.48
N ALA A 180 -3.00 -11.35 21.68
CA ALA A 180 -4.38 -11.01 21.98
C ALA A 180 -4.83 -11.61 23.32
N GLN A 181 -4.52 -12.89 23.55
CA GLN A 181 -4.84 -13.56 24.81
C GLN A 181 -4.16 -12.87 26.00
N SER A 182 -2.86 -12.61 25.89
CA SER A 182 -2.07 -11.96 26.95
C SER A 182 -2.59 -10.54 27.24
N LEU A 183 -2.89 -9.78 26.18
CA LEU A 183 -3.36 -8.41 26.26
C LEU A 183 -4.72 -8.32 26.98
N VAL A 184 -5.70 -9.13 26.57
CA VAL A 184 -7.03 -9.14 27.20
C VAL A 184 -6.95 -9.64 28.64
N ARG A 185 -6.12 -10.65 28.94
CA ARG A 185 -5.97 -11.16 30.31
C ARG A 185 -5.37 -10.13 31.26
N ARG A 186 -4.29 -9.46 30.84
CA ARG A 186 -3.50 -8.55 31.69
C ARG A 186 -4.06 -7.14 31.77
N LEU A 187 -4.52 -6.60 30.64
CA LEU A 187 -4.91 -5.19 30.50
C LEU A 187 -6.41 -5.01 30.25
N GLY A 188 -7.16 -6.10 30.12
CA GLY A 188 -8.60 -6.06 29.96
C GLY A 188 -9.32 -5.64 31.25
N VAL A 189 -10.17 -4.62 31.14
CA VAL A 189 -11.01 -4.11 32.23
C VAL A 189 -12.38 -4.80 32.18
N SER A 190 -12.94 -5.23 33.32
CA SER A 190 -14.24 -5.93 33.32
C SER A 190 -15.37 -5.01 32.84
N GLU A 191 -16.29 -5.58 32.07
CA GLU A 191 -17.43 -4.81 31.52
C GLU A 191 -18.40 -4.33 32.61
N THR A 192 -18.45 -5.04 33.76
CA THR A 192 -19.30 -4.72 34.91
C THR A 192 -18.96 -3.36 35.54
N TRP A 193 -17.68 -3.02 35.67
CA TRP A 193 -17.22 -1.72 36.21
C TRP A 193 -17.55 -0.53 35.29
N VAL A 194 -17.68 -0.77 33.98
CA VAL A 194 -17.96 0.28 32.99
C VAL A 194 -19.46 0.57 32.88
N GLN A 195 -20.31 -0.45 33.04
CA GLN A 195 -21.77 -0.30 33.00
C GLN A 195 -22.33 0.35 34.27
N GLU A 196 -21.81 0.04 35.46
CA GLU A 196 -22.30 0.57 36.74
C GLU A 196 -22.09 2.09 36.86
N LYS A 197 -21.01 2.64 36.27
CA LYS A 197 -20.75 4.09 36.23
C LYS A 197 -21.63 4.86 35.21
N GLN A 198 -22.51 4.18 34.47
CA GLN A 198 -23.24 4.74 33.31
C GLN A 198 -24.77 4.73 33.44
N ALA A 199 -25.33 4.15 34.50
CA ALA A 199 -26.68 4.44 34.96
C ALA A 199 -26.55 5.58 35.98
N THR A 200 -26.98 6.82 35.75
CA THR A 200 -28.27 7.32 35.28
C THR A 200 -28.01 8.79 34.86
N ILE A 201 -28.77 9.39 33.93
CA ILE A 201 -28.65 10.79 33.39
C ILE A 201 -27.82 10.96 32.09
N VAL A 202 -26.95 10.03 31.67
CA VAL A 202 -25.99 10.28 30.55
C VAL A 202 -26.47 9.83 29.14
N GLN A 203 -27.65 9.21 28.99
CA GLN A 203 -28.08 8.63 27.70
C GLN A 203 -28.52 9.66 26.64
N ALA A 204 -29.27 10.70 27.00
CA ALA A 204 -29.71 11.73 26.04
C ALA A 204 -28.53 12.58 25.54
N LYS A 205 -27.65 12.99 26.46
CA LYS A 205 -26.43 13.74 26.12
C LYS A 205 -25.47 12.93 25.23
N ARG A 206 -25.39 11.60 25.44
CA ARG A 206 -24.62 10.69 24.55
C ARG A 206 -25.23 10.53 23.17
N LEU A 207 -26.56 10.49 23.05
CA LEU A 207 -27.21 10.41 21.74
C LEU A 207 -26.96 11.70 20.95
N ILE A 208 -27.10 12.86 21.57
CA ILE A 208 -26.81 14.16 20.96
C ILE A 208 -25.34 14.24 20.52
N ILE A 209 -24.40 13.83 21.37
CA ILE A 209 -22.97 13.80 21.01
C ILE A 209 -22.71 12.84 19.83
N ARG A 210 -23.34 11.67 19.79
CA ARG A 210 -23.19 10.72 18.67
C ARG A 210 -23.76 11.26 17.36
N VAL A 211 -24.94 11.90 17.41
CA VAL A 211 -25.56 12.53 16.24
C VAL A 211 -24.72 13.72 15.77
N ALA A 212 -24.21 14.54 16.68
CA ALA A 212 -23.31 15.65 16.36
C ALA A 212 -22.01 15.17 15.70
N TRP A 213 -21.39 14.09 16.19
CA TRP A 213 -20.23 13.47 15.53
C TRP A 213 -20.56 12.90 14.16
N GLY A 214 -21.74 12.29 14.00
CA GLY A 214 -22.21 11.80 12.70
C GLY A 214 -22.38 12.94 11.69
N ILE A 215 -23.04 14.03 12.10
CA ILE A 215 -23.22 15.24 11.26
C ILE A 215 -21.88 15.88 10.95
N ALA A 216 -20.98 15.98 11.92
CA ALA A 216 -19.64 16.52 11.72
C ALA A 216 -18.85 15.70 10.69
N LEU A 217 -18.85 14.37 10.80
CA LEU A 217 -18.18 13.48 9.82
C LEU A 217 -18.76 13.61 8.42
N VAL A 218 -20.09 13.68 8.29
CA VAL A 218 -20.76 13.91 6.99
C VAL A 218 -20.39 15.29 6.46
N GLY A 219 -20.41 16.32 7.29
CA GLY A 219 -20.00 17.68 6.93
C GLY A 219 -18.55 17.74 6.46
N THR A 220 -17.62 17.12 7.18
CA THR A 220 -16.22 17.01 6.77
C THR A 220 -16.08 16.25 5.45
N GLY A 221 -16.82 15.16 5.26
CA GLY A 221 -16.83 14.41 4.00
C GLY A 221 -17.35 15.23 2.81
N LEU A 222 -18.40 16.03 3.02
CA LEU A 222 -18.95 16.94 2.01
C LEU A 222 -17.99 18.10 1.70
N VAL A 223 -17.31 18.65 2.71
CA VAL A 223 -16.27 19.68 2.54
C VAL A 223 -15.08 19.12 1.76
N ILE A 224 -14.55 17.95 2.15
CA ILE A 224 -13.47 17.28 1.41
C ILE A 224 -13.89 17.03 -0.04
N ARG A 225 -15.14 16.57 -0.27
CA ARG A 225 -15.66 16.36 -1.62
C ARG A 225 -15.80 17.66 -2.41
N ALA A 226 -16.24 18.75 -1.78
CA ALA A 226 -16.35 20.06 -2.41
C ALA A 226 -14.97 20.61 -2.79
N TYR A 227 -14.00 20.56 -1.86
CA TYR A 227 -12.59 20.92 -2.14
C TYR A 227 -11.97 20.06 -3.23
N ALA A 228 -12.20 18.74 -3.21
CA ALA A 228 -11.73 17.84 -4.25
C ALA A 228 -12.41 18.08 -5.62
N ALA A 229 -13.66 18.56 -5.62
CA ALA A 229 -14.40 18.89 -6.84
C ALA A 229 -14.01 20.25 -7.44
N GLU A 230 -13.52 21.20 -6.63
CA GLU A 230 -13.00 22.49 -7.10
C GLU A 230 -11.56 22.40 -7.65
N SER A 231 -10.81 21.34 -7.30
CA SER A 231 -9.39 21.18 -7.65
C SER A 231 -9.00 20.65 -9.05
N PRO A 232 -9.88 20.16 -9.96
CA PRO A 232 -9.37 19.59 -11.22
C PRO A 232 -8.93 20.66 -12.22
N ASN A 233 -9.61 21.80 -12.34
CA ASN A 233 -9.33 22.68 -13.49
C ASN A 233 -8.19 23.68 -13.25
N SER A 234 -8.03 24.24 -12.07
CA SER A 234 -7.05 25.32 -11.84
C SER A 234 -5.62 24.77 -11.71
N ALA A 235 -5.42 23.74 -10.88
CA ALA A 235 -4.12 23.11 -10.67
C ALA A 235 -3.66 22.28 -11.87
N GLU A 236 -4.56 21.59 -12.56
CA GLU A 236 -4.23 20.86 -13.79
C GLU A 236 -3.90 21.81 -14.94
N ASN A 237 -4.59 22.94 -15.07
CA ASN A 237 -4.27 23.93 -16.11
C ASN A 237 -2.99 24.71 -15.82
N LEU A 238 -2.70 25.03 -14.56
CA LEU A 238 -1.40 25.59 -14.13
C LEU A 238 -0.27 24.59 -14.35
N CYS A 239 -0.47 23.32 -13.99
CA CYS A 239 0.53 22.29 -14.23
C CYS A 239 0.71 22.04 -15.74
N LYS A 240 -0.35 22.06 -16.55
CA LYS A 240 -0.26 22.00 -18.02
C LYS A 240 0.56 23.17 -18.58
N SER A 241 0.24 24.41 -18.22
CA SER A 241 0.95 25.58 -18.75
C SER A 241 2.39 25.64 -18.27
N GLU A 242 2.68 25.29 -17.01
CA GLU A 242 4.03 25.18 -16.48
C GLU A 242 4.80 24.02 -17.11
N ILE A 243 4.21 22.85 -17.36
CA ILE A 243 4.88 21.75 -18.04
C ILE A 243 5.25 22.15 -19.46
N TYR A 244 4.33 22.78 -20.20
CA TYR A 244 4.64 23.29 -21.54
C TYR A 244 5.61 24.46 -21.54
N THR A 245 5.72 25.25 -20.48
CA THR A 245 6.67 26.37 -20.43
C THR A 245 8.04 25.95 -19.89
N ARG A 246 8.08 25.02 -18.93
CA ARG A 246 9.27 24.54 -18.20
C ARG A 246 9.88 23.30 -18.83
N TYR A 247 9.04 22.38 -19.33
CA TYR A 247 9.45 21.17 -20.05
C TYR A 247 9.12 21.20 -21.54
N GLY A 248 8.40 22.22 -22.01
CA GLY A 248 8.16 22.40 -23.43
C GLY A 248 9.43 22.78 -24.17
N ILE A 249 10.07 21.72 -24.63
CA ILE A 249 10.79 21.64 -25.90
C ILE A 249 12.09 22.46 -25.96
N ARG A 250 13.06 22.07 -25.14
CA ARG A 250 14.44 21.86 -25.62
C ARG A 250 14.75 20.37 -25.81
N TYR A 251 13.75 19.59 -26.19
CA TYR A 251 14.01 18.26 -26.73
C TYR A 251 14.34 18.43 -28.21
N ASP A 252 15.38 17.74 -28.65
CA ASP A 252 15.83 17.71 -30.05
C ASP A 252 14.64 17.67 -31.04
N SER A 253 14.79 18.36 -32.17
CA SER A 253 13.84 18.53 -33.28
C SER A 253 13.12 17.25 -33.75
N ASN A 254 13.57 16.09 -33.30
CA ASN A 254 13.10 14.75 -33.65
C ASN A 254 11.97 14.20 -32.76
N PHE A 255 11.56 14.88 -31.69
CA PHE A 255 10.44 14.43 -30.85
C PHE A 255 9.09 14.98 -31.31
N THR A 256 8.11 14.09 -31.50
CA THR A 256 6.70 14.45 -31.70
C THR A 256 5.97 14.47 -30.36
N GLY A 257 5.40 15.61 -30.00
CA GLY A 257 4.67 15.80 -28.75
C GLY A 257 3.14 15.77 -28.92
N LYS A 258 2.41 15.16 -27.98
CA LYS A 258 0.94 15.19 -27.92
C LYS A 258 0.45 15.32 -26.47
N THR A 259 -0.54 16.19 -26.24
CA THR A 259 -1.28 16.22 -24.97
C THR A 259 -2.41 15.18 -25.00
N LEU A 260 -2.57 14.43 -23.91
CA LEU A 260 -3.69 13.51 -23.71
C LEU A 260 -4.80 14.18 -22.88
N SER A 261 -6.00 13.60 -22.90
CA SER A 261 -7.23 14.16 -22.31
C SER A 261 -7.18 14.36 -20.79
N ASN A 262 -6.18 13.80 -20.12
CA ASN A 262 -5.93 13.88 -18.68
C ASN A 262 -4.73 14.79 -18.32
N GLY A 263 -4.32 15.65 -19.26
CA GLY A 263 -3.19 16.56 -19.07
C GLY A 263 -1.82 15.90 -19.16
N PHE A 264 -1.73 14.61 -19.51
CA PHE A 264 -0.44 13.97 -19.72
C PHE A 264 0.19 14.51 -21.00
N VAL A 265 1.49 14.72 -20.97
CA VAL A 265 2.28 15.04 -22.16
C VAL A 265 3.01 13.78 -22.58
N GLN A 266 2.80 13.37 -23.83
CA GLN A 266 3.50 12.28 -24.48
C GLN A 266 4.51 12.86 -25.46
N LEU A 267 5.78 12.48 -25.34
CA LEU A 267 6.82 12.80 -26.31
C LEU A 267 7.34 11.49 -26.91
N MET A 268 7.41 11.40 -28.23
CA MET A 268 7.80 10.17 -28.91
C MET A 268 8.77 10.46 -30.05
N LYS A 269 9.78 9.60 -30.20
CA LYS A 269 10.60 9.47 -31.40
C LYS A 269 10.86 7.98 -31.67
N PRO A 270 11.40 7.57 -32.82
CA PRO A 270 11.74 6.17 -33.05
C PRO A 270 12.57 5.59 -31.90
N GLY A 271 12.04 4.55 -31.26
CA GLY A 271 12.68 3.84 -30.17
C GLY A 271 12.63 4.49 -28.77
N VAL A 272 12.04 5.67 -28.61
CA VAL A 272 11.94 6.36 -27.31
C VAL A 272 10.55 6.95 -27.10
N LEU A 273 9.99 6.71 -25.92
CA LEU A 273 8.70 7.21 -25.47
C LEU A 273 8.83 7.83 -24.08
N ILE A 274 8.43 9.09 -23.93
CA ILE A 274 8.44 9.82 -22.67
C ILE A 274 7.00 10.21 -22.32
N TYR A 275 6.60 9.97 -21.08
CA TYR A 275 5.37 10.49 -20.50
C TYR A 275 5.69 11.42 -19.34
N LEU A 276 5.13 12.63 -19.38
CA LEU A 276 5.07 13.55 -18.26
C LEU A 276 3.66 13.51 -17.70
N LYS A 277 3.52 13.04 -16.46
CA LYS A 277 2.22 12.90 -15.79
C LYS A 277 2.13 13.90 -14.63
N PRO A 278 1.32 14.97 -14.75
CA PRO A 278 1.10 15.95 -13.70
C PRO A 278 0.78 15.31 -12.35
N GLN A 279 1.31 15.88 -11.27
CA GLN A 279 0.96 15.58 -9.88
C GLN A 279 0.41 16.88 -9.25
N PRO A 280 -0.88 17.21 -9.51
CA PRO A 280 -1.42 18.53 -9.18
C PRO A 280 -1.59 18.78 -7.68
N ASP A 281 -1.73 17.73 -6.86
CA ASP A 281 -1.91 17.84 -5.42
C ASP A 281 -1.29 16.65 -4.65
N TRP A 282 -1.13 16.83 -3.33
CA TRP A 282 -0.47 15.86 -2.46
C TRP A 282 -1.27 14.56 -2.27
N PHE A 283 -2.56 14.58 -2.60
CA PHE A 283 -3.48 13.46 -2.46
C PHE A 283 -3.92 12.85 -3.80
N SER A 284 -3.47 13.41 -4.93
CA SER A 284 -3.72 12.88 -6.27
C SER A 284 -3.49 11.37 -6.29
N ALA A 285 -4.49 10.65 -6.82
CA ALA A 285 -4.42 9.22 -6.97
C ALA A 285 -3.22 8.90 -7.87
N ASP A 286 -2.20 8.29 -7.27
CA ASP A 286 -0.94 8.01 -7.94
C ASP A 286 -1.17 7.33 -9.29
N HIS A 287 -0.63 7.95 -10.33
CA HIS A 287 -0.37 7.30 -11.60
C HIS A 287 0.87 6.41 -11.49
N SER A 288 0.89 5.52 -10.49
CA SER A 288 1.96 4.55 -10.29
C SER A 288 2.27 3.90 -11.63
N PRO A 289 3.49 4.05 -12.16
CA PRO A 289 3.86 3.51 -13.46
C PRO A 289 3.54 2.01 -13.55
N VAL A 290 3.76 1.29 -12.44
CA VAL A 290 3.44 -0.12 -12.25
C VAL A 290 1.97 -0.43 -12.56
N THR A 291 1.03 0.36 -12.05
CA THR A 291 -0.41 0.16 -12.27
C THR A 291 -0.77 0.42 -13.74
N CYS A 292 -0.24 1.50 -14.33
CA CYS A 292 -0.47 1.82 -15.74
C CYS A 292 0.07 0.74 -16.68
N TRP A 293 1.28 0.24 -16.44
CA TRP A 293 1.91 -0.77 -17.29
C TRP A 293 1.19 -2.12 -17.19
N ARG A 294 0.81 -2.53 -15.97
CA ARG A 294 -0.01 -3.73 -15.76
C ARG A 294 -1.35 -3.66 -16.48
N GLY A 295 -2.04 -2.51 -16.41
CA GLY A 295 -3.28 -2.28 -17.14
C GLY A 295 -3.12 -2.41 -18.66
N ASN A 296 -1.92 -2.16 -19.19
CA ASN A 296 -1.58 -2.33 -20.61
C ASN A 296 -0.98 -3.71 -20.95
N GLY A 297 -0.98 -4.64 -19.99
CA GLY A 297 -0.50 -6.02 -20.16
C GLY A 297 1.02 -6.18 -20.12
N TYR A 298 1.75 -5.21 -19.56
CA TYR A 298 3.19 -5.35 -19.31
C TYR A 298 3.47 -5.85 -17.90
N GLU A 299 4.45 -6.74 -17.79
CA GLU A 299 5.06 -7.13 -16.52
C GLU A 299 6.29 -6.28 -16.27
N LEU A 300 6.36 -5.67 -15.09
CA LEU A 300 7.53 -4.91 -14.66
C LEU A 300 8.51 -5.82 -13.92
N ARG A 301 9.74 -5.95 -14.43
CA ARG A 301 10.81 -6.78 -13.87
C ARG A 301 12.09 -5.98 -13.65
N GLN A 302 13.03 -6.56 -12.90
CA GLN A 302 14.37 -5.99 -12.65
C GLN A 302 14.36 -4.52 -12.21
N VAL A 303 13.42 -4.17 -11.34
CA VAL A 303 13.30 -2.80 -10.83
C VAL A 303 14.41 -2.54 -9.84
N ARG A 304 15.23 -1.52 -10.11
CA ARG A 304 16.30 -1.07 -9.22
C ARG A 304 16.38 0.45 -9.18
N GLU A 305 16.96 0.96 -8.11
CA GLU A 305 17.34 2.37 -7.99
C GLU A 305 18.68 2.59 -8.69
N THR A 306 18.82 3.72 -9.36
CA THR A 306 20.07 4.16 -9.99
C THR A 306 20.16 5.68 -9.93
N ILE A 307 21.35 6.20 -10.20
CA ILE A 307 21.55 7.63 -10.47
C ILE A 307 21.57 7.81 -12.00
N LEU A 308 20.69 8.66 -12.52
CA LEU A 308 20.70 9.14 -13.90
C LEU A 308 21.01 10.63 -13.86
N ASP A 309 22.02 11.07 -14.60
CA ASP A 309 22.41 12.49 -14.69
C ASP A 309 22.50 13.21 -13.32
N GLY A 310 23.10 12.55 -12.33
CA GLY A 310 23.27 13.09 -10.97
C GLY A 310 22.04 13.04 -10.07
N HIS A 311 20.89 12.54 -10.52
CA HIS A 311 19.66 12.44 -9.72
C HIS A 311 19.17 10.99 -9.57
N PRO A 312 18.43 10.66 -8.49
CA PRO A 312 17.88 9.32 -8.33
C PRO A 312 16.77 9.05 -9.35
N ALA A 313 16.73 7.82 -9.87
CA ALA A 313 15.68 7.31 -10.72
C ALA A 313 15.46 5.82 -10.43
N TYR A 314 14.22 5.35 -10.61
CA TYR A 314 13.98 3.92 -10.75
C TYR A 314 14.20 3.54 -12.21
N ILE A 315 14.77 2.36 -12.44
CA ILE A 315 14.82 1.72 -13.75
C ILE A 315 14.27 0.30 -13.67
N GLY A 316 13.75 -0.22 -14.76
CA GLY A 316 13.26 -1.60 -14.85
C GLY A 316 12.97 -2.03 -16.29
N GLU A 317 12.55 -3.28 -16.42
CA GLU A 317 12.16 -3.88 -17.69
C GLU A 317 10.64 -4.03 -17.76
N LEU A 318 10.05 -3.65 -18.89
CA LEU A 318 8.66 -3.94 -19.24
C LEU A 318 8.64 -5.08 -20.23
N ARG A 319 8.16 -6.25 -19.79
CA ARG A 319 8.04 -7.44 -20.64
C ARG A 319 6.59 -7.66 -21.06
N ARG A 320 6.36 -7.90 -22.35
CA ARG A 320 5.07 -8.33 -22.89
C ARG A 320 5.31 -9.24 -24.08
N LYS A 321 5.02 -10.54 -23.90
CA LYS A 321 5.36 -11.59 -24.88
C LYS A 321 6.86 -11.51 -25.19
N ASP A 322 7.24 -11.51 -26.46
CA ASP A 322 8.64 -11.46 -26.92
C ASP A 322 9.23 -10.04 -26.99
N LYS A 323 8.56 -9.04 -26.39
CA LYS A 323 9.05 -7.67 -26.34
C LYS A 323 9.55 -7.32 -24.96
N VAL A 324 10.80 -6.86 -24.90
CA VAL A 324 11.41 -6.24 -23.73
C VAL A 324 11.61 -4.77 -24.03
N LEU A 325 11.12 -3.91 -23.15
CA LEU A 325 11.39 -2.48 -23.16
C LEU A 325 12.09 -2.14 -21.85
N HIS A 326 12.94 -1.12 -21.86
CA HIS A 326 13.54 -0.61 -20.64
C HIS A 326 12.83 0.69 -20.28
N THR A 327 12.55 0.90 -18.99
CA THR A 327 11.91 2.13 -18.51
C THR A 327 12.64 2.73 -17.31
N ALA A 328 12.67 4.05 -17.25
CA ALA A 328 13.12 4.84 -16.10
C ALA A 328 12.00 5.77 -15.63
N TRP A 329 11.88 6.00 -14.32
CA TRP A 329 10.92 6.97 -13.80
C TRP A 329 11.36 7.64 -12.50
N TRP A 330 10.93 8.90 -12.34
CA TRP A 330 11.16 9.75 -11.18
C TRP A 330 10.13 10.88 -11.11
N PHE A 331 10.04 11.54 -9.96
CA PHE A 331 9.27 12.77 -9.78
C PHE A 331 10.18 13.98 -9.92
N SER A 332 9.72 15.02 -10.59
CA SER A 332 10.46 16.26 -10.73
C SER A 332 9.51 17.45 -10.88
N ASN A 333 9.84 18.60 -10.29
CA ASN A 333 9.24 19.90 -10.64
C ASN A 333 10.23 20.84 -11.36
N GLY A 334 11.43 20.36 -11.66
CA GLY A 334 12.49 21.08 -12.37
C GLY A 334 13.59 21.61 -11.44
N SER A 335 13.26 21.92 -10.18
CA SER A 335 14.23 22.24 -9.13
C SER A 335 14.53 21.05 -8.24
N ILE A 336 13.50 20.26 -7.90
CA ILE A 336 13.59 19.10 -7.03
C ILE A 336 13.34 17.85 -7.86
N THR A 337 14.24 16.87 -7.74
CA THR A 337 14.07 15.53 -8.32
C THR A 337 14.11 14.47 -7.22
N THR A 338 13.15 13.55 -7.23
CA THR A 338 13.06 12.48 -6.23
C THR A 338 12.37 11.24 -6.77
N ILE A 339 12.72 10.07 -6.25
CA ILE A 339 11.99 8.80 -6.46
C ILE A 339 10.98 8.51 -5.35
N SER A 340 11.02 9.28 -4.26
CA SER A 340 10.17 9.09 -3.09
C SER A 340 8.88 9.87 -3.23
N GLN A 341 7.76 9.15 -3.29
CA GLN A 341 6.43 9.77 -3.29
C GLN A 341 6.15 10.54 -2.00
N LEU A 342 6.62 10.06 -0.85
CA LEU A 342 6.50 10.77 0.43
C LEU A 342 7.23 12.10 0.39
N THR A 343 8.44 12.11 -0.18
CA THR A 343 9.23 13.33 -0.34
C THR A 343 8.49 14.29 -1.26
N MET A 344 8.05 13.85 -2.43
CA MET A 344 7.26 14.68 -3.35
C MET A 344 6.01 15.25 -2.67
N ARG A 345 5.18 14.43 -2.02
CA ARG A 345 3.96 14.88 -1.32
C ARG A 345 4.26 15.88 -0.21
N ARG A 346 5.33 15.65 0.55
CA ARG A 346 5.78 16.57 1.60
C ARG A 346 6.17 17.92 1.00
N GLN A 347 6.90 17.93 -0.12
CA GLN A 347 7.28 19.16 -0.81
C GLN A 347 6.04 19.92 -1.31
N ILE A 348 5.07 19.22 -1.91
CA ILE A 348 3.79 19.83 -2.32
C ILE A 348 3.05 20.46 -1.12
N LEU A 349 2.98 19.75 0.01
CA LEU A 349 2.40 20.27 1.25
C LEU A 349 3.16 21.49 1.81
N GLN A 350 4.45 21.60 1.51
CA GLN A 350 5.30 22.74 1.88
C GLN A 350 5.17 23.92 0.90
N GLY A 351 4.36 23.80 -0.15
CA GLY A 351 4.06 24.86 -1.11
C GLY A 351 4.74 24.71 -2.47
N GLU A 352 5.54 23.66 -2.69
CA GLU A 352 6.12 23.38 -4.01
C GLU A 352 5.04 22.96 -5.00
N THR A 353 5.06 23.50 -6.22
CA THR A 353 4.09 23.19 -7.28
C THR A 353 4.77 22.58 -8.50
N GLY A 354 3.96 22.10 -9.45
CA GLY A 354 4.45 21.70 -10.76
C GLY A 354 5.21 20.36 -10.81
N PHE A 355 5.03 19.49 -9.80
CA PHE A 355 5.60 18.15 -9.86
C PHE A 355 4.99 17.33 -11.01
N VAL A 356 5.85 16.64 -11.73
CA VAL A 356 5.51 15.64 -12.73
C VAL A 356 6.19 14.32 -12.41
N LEU A 357 5.48 13.24 -12.69
CA LEU A 357 6.08 11.93 -12.81
C LEU A 357 6.58 11.78 -14.25
N VAL A 358 7.91 11.77 -14.40
CA VAL A 358 8.61 11.54 -15.66
C VAL A 358 8.75 10.04 -15.83
N ASN A 359 8.29 9.50 -16.96
CA ASN A 359 8.53 8.12 -17.37
C ASN A 359 9.20 8.11 -18.73
N VAL A 360 10.41 7.56 -18.82
CA VAL A 360 11.13 7.34 -20.08
C VAL A 360 11.07 5.85 -20.37
N THR A 361 10.75 5.46 -21.60
CA THR A 361 10.73 4.07 -22.07
C THR A 361 11.46 3.99 -23.40
N VAL A 362 12.37 3.03 -23.54
CA VAL A 362 13.15 2.83 -24.76
C VAL A 362 13.01 1.39 -25.27
N SER A 363 13.06 1.23 -26.58
CA SER A 363 13.21 -0.09 -27.24
C SER A 363 14.67 -0.27 -27.66
N GLY A 364 15.38 -1.20 -27.03
CA GLY A 364 16.82 -1.44 -27.23
C GLY A 364 17.46 -1.99 -25.96
N ASP A 365 18.74 -2.37 -25.99
CA ASP A 365 19.33 -3.19 -24.92
C ASP A 365 19.54 -2.48 -23.56
N LYS A 366 19.57 -1.13 -23.50
CA LYS A 366 19.79 -0.34 -22.25
C LYS A 366 19.19 1.08 -22.33
N ILE A 367 18.87 1.65 -21.15
CA ILE A 367 18.57 3.08 -20.93
C ILE A 367 19.85 3.86 -20.68
#